data_AF-A0A227J258-F1
#
_entry.id   AF-A0A227J258-F1
#
_cell.length_a   1.000
_cell.length_b   1.000
_cell.length_c   1.000
_cell.angle_alpha   90.00
_cell.angle_beta   90.00
_cell.angle_gamma   90.00
#
_symmetry.space_group_name_H-M   'P 1'
#
loop_
_entity.id
_entity.type
_entity.pdbx_description
1 polymer ?
#
loop_
_entity_poly.entity_id
_entity_poly.type
_entity_poly.pdbx_seq_one_letter_code
_entity_poly.pdbx_strand_id
1 'polypeptide(L)'
;LTEGQEVIVQVEKEERGSKGAALTTFISLAGSYLVLMPNNPRAGGISRRIEGDERTQLKAALSTLELPQGMGLIVRTAGVGKSAEELEWDLNV
;
A
#
# COMPACT_ATOMS: atom_id res chain seq x y z
N LEU A 1 4.28 -22.30 10.71
CA LEU A 1 3.83 -21.66 11.96
C LEU A 1 3.77 -22.75 13.02
N THR A 2 4.26 -22.45 14.21
CA THR A 2 4.16 -23.35 15.37
C THR A 2 3.20 -22.74 16.40
N GLU A 3 2.59 -23.60 17.21
CA GLU A 3 1.78 -23.12 18.33
C GLU A 3 2.63 -22.26 19.28
N GLY A 4 2.08 -21.13 19.73
CA GLY A 4 2.80 -20.14 20.56
C GLY A 4 3.70 -19.17 19.80
N GLN A 5 3.80 -19.26 18.47
CA GLN A 5 4.58 -18.30 17.68
C GLN A 5 3.91 -16.92 17.65
N GLU A 6 4.65 -15.88 18.04
CA GLU A 6 4.20 -14.49 17.92
C GLU A 6 4.33 -13.99 16.47
N VAL A 7 3.29 -13.32 15.98
CA VAL A 7 3.22 -12.75 14.63
C VAL A 7 2.50 -11.40 14.65
N ILE A 8 2.95 -10.47 13.81
CA ILE A 8 2.24 -9.21 13.57
C ILE A 8 1.09 -9.48 12.60
N VAL A 9 -0.11 -9.02 12.94
CA VAL A 9 -1.33 -9.22 12.15
C VAL A 9 -2.09 -7.91 11.97
N GLN A 10 -2.77 -7.78 10.84
CA GLN A 10 -3.76 -6.73 10.56
C GLN A 10 -5.13 -7.37 10.35
N VAL A 11 -6.18 -6.72 10.86
CA VAL A 11 -7.56 -7.13 10.61
C VAL A 11 -7.92 -6.78 9.17
N GLU A 12 -8.21 -7.80 8.36
CA GLU A 12 -8.65 -7.64 6.97
C GLU A 12 -10.17 -7.54 6.89
N LYS A 13 -10.88 -8.35 7.68
CA LYS A 13 -12.34 -8.33 7.79
C LYS A 13 -12.73 -8.40 9.25
N GLU A 14 -13.66 -7.54 9.64
CA GLU A 14 -14.23 -7.57 10.98
C GLU A 14 -14.96 -8.89 11.26
N GLU A 15 -15.21 -9.14 12.53
CA GLU A 15 -16.02 -10.28 12.96
C GLU A 15 -17.44 -10.22 12.38
N ARG A 16 -18.02 -11.39 12.15
CA ARG A 16 -19.39 -11.49 11.63
C ARG A 16 -20.15 -12.58 12.34
N GLY A 17 -21.08 -12.17 13.21
CA GLY A 17 -21.86 -13.09 14.04
C GLY A 17 -20.94 -13.88 14.96
N SER A 18 -20.94 -15.21 14.84
CA SER A 18 -20.04 -16.08 15.61
C SER A 18 -18.68 -16.33 14.94
N LYS A 19 -18.44 -15.79 13.74
CA LYS A 19 -17.15 -15.94 13.05
C LYS A 19 -16.22 -14.81 13.49
N GLY A 20 -15.05 -15.17 14.02
CA GLY A 20 -13.99 -14.21 14.34
C GLY A 20 -13.47 -13.45 13.12
N ALA A 21 -12.74 -12.38 13.38
CA ALA A 21 -12.14 -11.53 12.35
C ALA A 21 -11.14 -12.30 11.47
N ALA A 22 -11.08 -11.94 10.18
CA ALA A 22 -10.05 -12.43 9.28
C ALA A 22 -8.78 -11.58 9.44
N LEU A 23 -7.64 -12.24 9.58
CA LEU A 23 -6.35 -11.61 9.82
C LEU A 23 -5.37 -11.87 8.69
N THR A 24 -4.46 -10.92 8.44
CA THR A 24 -3.36 -11.04 7.48
C THR A 24 -2.03 -10.61 8.10
N THR A 25 -0.93 -11.24 7.70
CA THR A 25 0.44 -10.80 8.04
C THR A 25 1.03 -9.85 6.99
N PHE A 26 0.33 -9.66 5.87
CA PHE A 26 0.65 -8.65 4.87
C PHE A 26 0.06 -7.31 5.28
N ILE A 27 0.82 -6.57 6.07
CA ILE A 27 0.43 -5.26 6.56
C ILE A 27 0.32 -4.28 5.41
N SER A 28 -0.71 -3.44 5.47
CA SER A 28 -0.99 -2.33 4.56
C SER A 28 -1.16 -1.05 5.38
N LEU A 29 -0.40 -0.02 5.03
CA LEU A 29 -0.40 1.28 5.69
C LEU A 29 -0.87 2.33 4.68
N ALA A 30 -2.12 2.79 4.81
CA ALA A 30 -2.71 3.73 3.87
C ALA A 30 -2.45 5.17 4.32
N GLY A 31 -1.66 5.90 3.53
CA GLY A 31 -1.51 7.35 3.59
C GLY A 31 -2.59 8.07 2.80
N SER A 32 -2.42 9.37 2.56
CA SER A 32 -3.38 10.20 1.83
C SER A 32 -3.43 9.83 0.35
N TYR A 33 -2.26 9.61 -0.25
CA TYR A 33 -2.09 9.36 -1.68
C TYR A 33 -1.54 7.97 -1.96
N LEU A 34 -0.80 7.40 -1.02
CA LEU A 34 -0.11 6.13 -1.17
C LEU A 34 -0.63 5.07 -0.19
N VAL A 35 -0.38 3.80 -0.52
CA VAL A 35 -0.50 2.68 0.43
C VAL A 35 0.82 1.92 0.41
N LEU A 36 1.51 1.90 1.54
CA LEU A 36 2.74 1.16 1.75
C LEU A 36 2.44 -0.27 2.17
N MET A 37 3.09 -1.22 1.52
CA MET A 37 2.99 -2.65 1.76
C MET A 37 4.37 -3.18 2.18
N PRO A 38 4.79 -3.01 3.44
CA PRO A 38 6.17 -3.27 3.86
C PRO A 38 6.60 -4.74 3.73
N ASN A 39 5.65 -5.67 3.78
CA ASN A 39 5.92 -7.12 3.76
C ASN A 39 5.50 -7.78 2.44
N ASN A 40 5.26 -7.02 1.37
CA ASN A 40 4.81 -7.56 0.09
C ASN A 40 5.44 -6.82 -1.11
N PRO A 41 6.61 -7.26 -1.61
CA PRO A 41 7.27 -6.61 -2.73
C PRO A 41 6.53 -6.75 -4.06
N ARG A 42 5.58 -7.70 -4.13
CA ARG A 42 4.74 -7.91 -5.32
C ARG A 42 3.53 -6.99 -5.33
N ALA A 43 3.15 -6.43 -4.19
CA ALA A 43 2.04 -5.48 -4.08
C ALA A 43 2.52 -4.08 -4.46
N GLY A 44 2.65 -3.82 -5.76
CA GLY A 44 2.98 -2.50 -6.28
C GLY A 44 2.07 -2.11 -7.43
N GLY A 45 1.79 -0.82 -7.58
CA GLY A 45 1.13 -0.30 -8.79
C GLY A 45 0.29 0.95 -8.59
N ILE A 46 -0.59 1.19 -9.55
CA ILE A 46 -1.46 2.36 -9.62
C ILE A 46 -2.91 1.89 -9.56
N SER A 47 -3.75 2.60 -8.79
CA SER A 47 -5.18 2.34 -8.68
C SER A 47 -5.81 2.05 -10.05
N ARG A 48 -6.62 1.01 -10.12
CA ARG A 48 -7.34 0.61 -11.35
C ARG A 48 -8.32 1.67 -11.85
N ARG A 49 -8.69 2.65 -11.02
CA ARG A 49 -9.56 3.76 -11.42
C ARG A 49 -8.81 4.86 -12.19
N ILE A 50 -7.49 4.77 -12.29
CA ILE A 50 -6.65 5.75 -12.98
C ILE A 50 -6.18 5.15 -14.31
N GLU A 51 -6.47 5.88 -15.38
CA GLU A 51 -6.27 5.47 -16.78
C GLU A 51 -5.63 6.59 -17.60
N GLY A 52 -5.30 6.30 -18.86
CA GLY A 52 -4.74 7.29 -19.79
C GLY A 52 -3.41 7.90 -19.35
N ASP A 53 -3.22 9.17 -19.68
CA ASP A 53 -1.96 9.89 -19.47
C ASP A 53 -1.60 10.06 -17.99
N GLU A 54 -2.60 10.22 -17.12
CA GLU A 54 -2.42 10.32 -15.67
C GLU A 54 -1.72 9.08 -15.11
N ARG A 55 -2.08 7.89 -15.61
CA ARG A 55 -1.44 6.63 -15.20
C ARG A 55 0.04 6.60 -15.60
N THR A 56 0.37 7.12 -16.78
CA THR A 56 1.75 7.16 -17.27
C THR A 56 2.59 8.15 -16.46
N GLN A 57 2.04 9.33 -16.17
CA GLN A 57 2.68 10.35 -15.34
C GLN A 57 2.94 9.85 -13.92
N LEU A 58 1.95 9.21 -13.29
CA LEU A 58 2.11 8.63 -11.96
C LEU A 58 3.10 7.49 -11.94
N LYS A 59 3.19 6.69 -13.01
CA LYS A 59 4.20 5.63 -13.12
C LYS A 59 5.61 6.22 -13.17
N ALA A 60 5.79 7.34 -13.86
CA ALA A 60 7.07 8.06 -13.90
C ALA A 60 7.41 8.65 -12.52
N ALA A 61 6.46 9.33 -11.87
CA ALA A 61 6.66 9.87 -10.53
C ALA A 61 6.96 8.78 -9.48
N LEU A 62 6.28 7.63 -9.56
CA LEU A 62 6.57 6.49 -8.69
C LEU A 62 7.98 5.95 -8.86
N SER A 63 8.54 6.00 -10.07
CA SER A 63 9.89 5.49 -10.33
C SER A 63 11.01 6.34 -9.74
N THR A 64 10.70 7.57 -9.31
CA THR A 64 11.66 8.45 -8.63
C THR A 64 11.65 8.28 -7.12
N LEU A 65 10.66 7.58 -6.55
CA LEU A 65 10.57 7.35 -5.11
C LEU A 65 11.52 6.23 -4.69
N GLU A 66 12.33 6.49 -3.66
CA GLU A 66 13.18 5.48 -3.05
C GLU A 66 12.37 4.64 -2.06
N LEU A 67 12.21 3.35 -2.37
CA LEU A 67 11.51 2.40 -1.51
C LEU A 67 12.51 1.37 -0.97
N PRO A 68 12.50 1.07 0.35
CA PRO A 68 13.30 -0.01 0.90
C PRO A 68 13.02 -1.36 0.23
N GLN A 69 14.06 -2.19 0.12
CA GLN A 69 13.95 -3.49 -0.52
C GLN A 69 12.91 -4.37 0.19
N GLY A 70 12.05 -5.02 -0.60
CA GLY A 70 11.01 -5.91 -0.07
C GLY A 70 9.67 -5.23 0.16
N MET A 71 9.58 -3.90 0.02
CA MET A 71 8.33 -3.16 0.17
C MET A 71 7.62 -2.95 -1.18
N GLY A 72 6.31 -2.90 -1.13
CA GLY A 72 5.44 -2.53 -2.24
C GLY A 72 4.74 -1.20 -1.98
N LEU A 73 4.36 -0.50 -3.05
CA LEU A 73 3.67 0.79 -2.96
C LEU A 73 2.52 0.86 -3.96
N ILE A 74 1.35 1.30 -3.50
CA ILE A 74 0.16 1.46 -4.35
C ILE A 74 -0.30 2.92 -4.33
N VAL A 75 -0.44 3.53 -5.51
CA VAL A 75 -1.01 4.88 -5.64
C VAL A 75 -2.53 4.82 -5.59
N ARG A 76 -3.12 5.60 -4.67
CA ARG A 76 -4.57 5.79 -4.52
C ARG A 76 -5.08 6.77 -5.58
N THR A 77 -6.38 6.71 -5.85
CA THR A 77 -7.04 7.67 -6.77
C THR A 77 -6.87 9.13 -6.35
N ALA A 78 -6.72 9.41 -5.05
CA ALA A 78 -6.44 10.75 -4.54
C ALA A 78 -5.02 11.27 -4.88
N GLY A 79 -4.11 10.40 -5.30
CA GLY A 79 -2.75 10.78 -5.71
C GLY A 79 -2.65 11.32 -7.14
N VAL A 80 -3.75 11.32 -7.91
CA VAL A 80 -3.75 11.87 -9.28
C VAL A 80 -3.43 13.37 -9.27
N GLY A 81 -2.53 13.79 -10.16
CA GLY A 81 -2.12 15.19 -10.28
C GLY A 81 -1.18 15.70 -9.18
N LYS A 82 -0.73 14.82 -8.29
CA LYS A 82 0.24 15.15 -7.24
C LYS A 82 1.67 15.11 -7.75
N SER A 83 2.51 16.01 -7.25
CA SER A 83 3.93 16.04 -7.59
C SER A 83 4.67 14.85 -6.95
N ALA A 84 5.84 14.50 -7.49
CA ALA A 84 6.69 13.47 -6.88
C ALA A 84 7.04 13.82 -5.42
N GLU A 85 7.25 15.09 -5.12
CA GLU A 85 7.55 15.61 -3.78
C GLU A 85 6.36 15.42 -2.81
N GLU A 86 5.12 15.65 -3.26
CA GLU A 86 3.93 15.40 -2.42
C GLU A 86 3.75 13.91 -2.12
N LEU A 87 4.07 13.05 -3.08
CA LEU A 87 4.03 11.59 -2.90
C LEU A 87 5.15 11.11 -1.98
N GLU A 88 6.37 11.64 -2.14
CA GLU A 88 7.50 11.36 -1.25
C GLU A 88 7.22 11.81 0.19
N TRP A 89 6.59 12.99 0.35
CA TRP A 89 6.19 13.47 1.65
C TRP A 89 5.18 12.52 2.31
N ASP A 90 4.12 12.09 1.59
CA ASP A 90 3.13 11.11 2.10
C ASP A 90 3.76 9.74 2.45
N LEU A 91 4.87 9.37 1.82
CA LEU A 91 5.62 8.14 2.14
C LEU A 91 6.46 8.27 3.42
N ASN A 92 6.94 9.47 3.72
CA ASN A 92 7.88 9.74 4.84
C ASN A 92 7.21 10.27 6.11
N VAL A 93 5.89 10.52 6.10
CA VAL A 93 5.10 10.94 7.27
C VAL A 93 5.13 9.90 8.38
#